data_AF-A0A536T8I4-F1
#
_entry.id   AF-A0A536T8I4-F1
#
_cell.length_a   1.000
_cell.length_b   1.000
_cell.length_c   1.000
_cell.angle_alpha   90.00
_cell.angle_beta   90.00
_cell.angle_gamma   90.00
#
_symmetry.space_group_name_H-M   'P 1'
#
loop_
_entity.id
_entity.type
_entity.pdbx_description
1 polymer ?
#
loop_
_entity_poly.entity_id
_entity_poly.type
_entity_poly.pdbx_seq_one_letter_code
_entity_poly.pdbx_strand_id
1 'polypeptide(L)'
;MQQPPESLKFVVLLLIIAVRPVWAASGDLLDAIEYYDQQLDHYFVTAYADEIAALDGGRFPGWQRTGLSFKVLDPATAIPGVLPVCRFYGNPLAGLDSHFYSASATECAQVKQRWPGIWILESDNVFLVRLPDPVSGQCGSGSVPIYRTWNARADDNHRYTTDATVQRAMVAKGWIAEGYGSPSPVAMCSPSGASVVPPACTLIASSASPLIGTNITLTAICDGNPSSYAWTGCQSTTSSCTATSASTGFRRYTIIATNASGAGAPAYADVTWVEAPPAPSCVLNVTTDSDRPVVGSLVLLTATCSNNPTSYSWSGCTSTSAICLARAPGPGVVAYSVSATNAGGTRAPAGAVVSWQSSGSIPPGFCSQYPSFLYTQAAWAENAIYTSPFFDDPAFAWNGVWVVQFNVSPAALRGTFGRTTVAEFSGPATSRDATISTIPCDFRATDLTGANGPLSRSTGTTTNNAFVIGSPMPGIPALQPGQTYYLNVRNWSVESNSISCPAEQRRCDAFVYLVP
;
A
#
# COMPACT_ATOMS: atom_id res chain seq x y z
N MET A 1 -32.67 -40.92 -42.86
CA MET A 1 -32.04 -39.97 -41.92
C MET A 1 -30.56 -40.32 -41.86
N GLN A 2 -29.76 -39.68 -42.69
CA GLN A 2 -28.31 -39.93 -42.78
C GLN A 2 -27.62 -38.92 -41.86
N GLN A 3 -26.78 -39.38 -40.94
CA GLN A 3 -25.96 -38.50 -40.11
C GLN A 3 -25.11 -37.59 -41.02
N PRO A 4 -24.94 -36.30 -40.70
CA PRO A 4 -24.01 -35.45 -41.44
C PRO A 4 -22.57 -35.98 -41.27
N PRO A 5 -21.70 -35.79 -42.28
CA PRO A 5 -20.30 -36.20 -42.22
C PRO A 5 -19.58 -35.55 -41.03
N GLU A 6 -18.59 -36.26 -40.45
CA GLU A 6 -17.87 -35.83 -39.24
C GLU A 6 -17.19 -34.45 -39.38
N SER A 7 -16.89 -34.00 -40.60
CA SER A 7 -16.37 -32.65 -40.89
C SER A 7 -17.32 -31.52 -40.48
N LEU A 8 -18.64 -31.77 -40.47
CA LEU A 8 -19.62 -30.77 -40.02
C LEU A 8 -19.56 -30.51 -38.50
N LYS A 9 -18.88 -31.37 -37.71
CA LYS A 9 -18.72 -31.21 -36.26
C LYS A 9 -17.67 -30.16 -35.88
N PHE A 10 -16.72 -29.83 -36.76
CA PHE A 10 -15.75 -28.75 -36.53
C PHE A 10 -16.44 -27.38 -36.49
N VAL A 11 -17.36 -27.16 -37.42
CA VAL A 11 -18.00 -25.87 -37.74
C VAL A 11 -18.99 -25.40 -36.67
N VAL A 12 -19.81 -26.31 -36.14
CA VAL A 12 -20.94 -25.92 -35.26
C VAL A 12 -20.47 -25.54 -33.85
N LEU A 13 -19.25 -25.94 -33.46
CA LEU A 13 -18.80 -25.84 -32.07
C LEU A 13 -17.87 -24.64 -31.81
N LEU A 14 -17.15 -24.15 -32.83
CA LEU A 14 -16.39 -22.88 -32.75
C LEU A 14 -17.31 -21.66 -32.70
N LEU A 15 -18.49 -21.70 -33.34
CA LEU A 15 -19.50 -20.64 -33.27
C LEU A 15 -20.15 -20.46 -31.88
N ILE A 16 -20.02 -21.41 -30.95
CA ILE A 16 -20.74 -21.42 -29.65
C ILE A 16 -19.85 -21.01 -28.47
N ILE A 17 -18.58 -20.65 -28.68
CA ILE A 17 -17.74 -20.11 -27.59
C ILE A 17 -18.13 -18.64 -27.36
N ALA A 18 -19.08 -18.46 -26.46
CA ALA A 18 -19.62 -17.17 -26.06
C ALA A 18 -18.52 -16.21 -25.56
N VAL A 19 -18.56 -15.00 -26.11
CA VAL A 19 -17.78 -13.82 -25.71
C VAL A 19 -17.75 -13.66 -24.19
N ARG A 20 -16.58 -13.89 -23.57
CA ARG A 20 -16.19 -13.28 -22.31
C ARG A 20 -14.84 -12.60 -22.51
N PRO A 21 -14.71 -11.31 -22.18
CA PRO A 21 -13.45 -10.63 -22.38
C PRO A 21 -12.57 -10.95 -21.17
N VAL A 22 -11.63 -11.88 -21.32
CA VAL A 22 -10.47 -11.90 -20.44
C VAL A 22 -9.47 -10.95 -21.10
N TRP A 23 -9.47 -9.71 -20.62
CA TRP A 23 -8.49 -8.71 -21.02
C TRP A 23 -7.13 -9.17 -20.50
N ALA A 24 -6.34 -9.81 -21.37
CA ALA A 24 -4.89 -9.79 -21.25
C ALA A 24 -4.43 -8.32 -21.45
N ALA A 25 -3.32 -7.96 -20.81
CA ALA A 25 -2.83 -6.59 -20.86
C ALA A 25 -2.50 -6.18 -22.31
N SER A 26 -2.77 -4.92 -22.64
CA SER A 26 -2.43 -4.32 -23.93
C SER A 26 -0.93 -4.50 -24.24
N GLY A 27 -0.59 -5.35 -25.22
CA GLY A 27 0.77 -5.50 -25.75
C GLY A 27 1.33 -6.93 -25.81
N ASP A 28 0.56 -7.97 -25.47
CA ASP A 28 1.09 -9.33 -25.38
C ASP A 28 1.39 -9.98 -26.74
N LEU A 29 2.56 -10.62 -26.83
CA LEU A 29 2.93 -11.53 -27.92
C LEU A 29 2.28 -12.89 -27.66
N LEU A 30 1.38 -13.30 -28.54
CA LEU A 30 0.72 -14.61 -28.51
C LEU A 30 1.49 -15.63 -29.36
N ASP A 31 1.37 -16.91 -29.01
CA ASP A 31 1.82 -18.02 -29.85
C ASP A 31 0.68 -18.48 -30.76
N ALA A 32 0.85 -18.31 -32.07
CA ALA A 32 0.02 -18.95 -33.07
C ALA A 32 0.55 -20.38 -33.31
N ILE A 33 -0.19 -21.38 -32.84
CA ILE A 33 0.24 -22.78 -32.79
C ILE A 33 -0.28 -23.53 -34.01
N GLU A 34 0.60 -24.27 -34.69
CA GLU A 34 0.25 -25.11 -35.84
C GLU A 34 -0.18 -26.51 -35.41
N TYR A 35 -1.29 -26.96 -35.99
CA TYR A 35 -1.85 -28.30 -35.90
C TYR A 35 -1.94 -28.93 -37.28
N TYR A 36 -1.85 -30.25 -37.33
CA TYR A 36 -1.97 -31.04 -38.54
C TYR A 36 -2.94 -32.20 -38.32
N ASP A 37 -3.82 -32.42 -39.30
CA ASP A 37 -4.68 -33.60 -39.39
C ASP A 37 -4.20 -34.50 -40.53
N GLN A 38 -3.83 -35.74 -40.21
CA GLN A 38 -3.28 -36.68 -41.18
C GLN A 38 -4.33 -37.24 -42.15
N GLN A 39 -5.61 -37.34 -41.74
CA GLN A 39 -6.67 -37.89 -42.59
C GLN A 39 -7.06 -36.90 -43.68
N LEU A 40 -7.09 -35.61 -43.33
CA LEU A 40 -7.36 -34.51 -44.26
C LEU A 40 -6.09 -34.04 -45.00
N ASP A 41 -4.91 -34.32 -44.44
CA ASP A 41 -3.64 -33.70 -44.84
C ASP A 41 -3.73 -32.16 -44.78
N HIS A 42 -4.38 -31.64 -43.74
CA HIS A 42 -4.67 -30.21 -43.55
C HIS A 42 -3.88 -29.63 -42.38
N TYR A 43 -3.46 -28.38 -42.53
CA TYR A 43 -2.87 -27.58 -41.48
C TYR A 43 -3.85 -26.53 -40.96
N PHE A 44 -3.75 -26.23 -39.67
CA PHE A 44 -4.53 -25.19 -38.99
C PHE A 44 -3.62 -24.44 -38.02
N VAL A 45 -3.81 -23.13 -37.89
CA VAL A 45 -3.06 -22.28 -36.97
C VAL A 45 -4.01 -21.43 -36.15
N THR A 46 -3.81 -21.38 -34.84
CA THR A 46 -4.59 -20.49 -33.97
C THR A 46 -3.75 -19.91 -32.82
N ALA A 47 -4.05 -18.66 -32.46
CA ALA A 47 -3.57 -18.00 -31.26
C ALA A 47 -4.66 -17.86 -30.17
N TYR A 48 -5.89 -18.31 -30.45
CA TYR A 48 -6.99 -18.25 -29.48
C TYR A 48 -6.84 -19.36 -28.45
N ALA A 49 -6.74 -18.97 -27.18
CA ALA A 49 -6.53 -19.90 -26.06
C ALA A 49 -7.60 -21.01 -25.98
N ASP A 50 -8.86 -20.68 -26.23
CA ASP A 50 -9.96 -21.65 -26.17
C ASP A 50 -9.91 -22.67 -27.33
N GLU A 51 -9.49 -22.23 -28.53
CA GLU A 51 -9.30 -23.11 -29.68
C GLU A 51 -8.12 -24.06 -29.44
N ILE A 52 -7.01 -23.53 -28.91
CA ILE A 52 -5.84 -24.30 -28.49
C ILE A 52 -6.24 -25.36 -27.47
N ALA A 53 -6.97 -24.97 -26.42
CA ALA A 53 -7.41 -25.89 -25.37
C ALA A 53 -8.36 -26.98 -25.92
N ALA A 54 -9.23 -26.65 -26.88
CA ALA A 54 -10.10 -27.62 -27.52
C ALA A 54 -9.34 -28.63 -28.39
N LEU A 55 -8.34 -28.18 -29.15
CA LEU A 55 -7.48 -29.03 -29.98
C LEU A 55 -6.59 -29.93 -29.12
N ASP A 56 -5.93 -29.37 -28.11
CA ASP A 56 -5.09 -30.13 -27.18
C ASP A 56 -5.89 -31.12 -26.33
N GLY A 57 -7.11 -30.74 -25.96
CA GLY A 57 -8.04 -31.59 -25.22
C GLY A 57 -8.67 -32.71 -26.06
N GLY A 58 -8.36 -32.79 -27.35
CA GLY A 58 -8.89 -33.83 -28.25
C GLY A 58 -10.38 -33.68 -28.55
N ARG A 59 -10.97 -32.48 -28.35
CA ARG A 59 -12.37 -32.18 -28.71
C ARG A 59 -12.62 -32.32 -30.21
N PHE A 60 -11.55 -32.19 -30.98
CA PHE A 60 -11.48 -32.28 -32.43
C PHE A 60 -10.53 -33.43 -32.82
N PRO A 61 -11.04 -34.68 -32.92
CA PRO A 61 -10.21 -35.85 -33.19
C PRO A 61 -9.45 -35.71 -34.52
N GLY A 62 -8.19 -36.17 -34.56
CA GLY A 62 -7.34 -36.17 -35.75
C GLY A 62 -6.29 -35.06 -35.79
N TRP A 63 -6.55 -33.91 -35.13
CA TRP A 63 -5.62 -32.78 -35.07
C TRP A 63 -4.54 -32.97 -34.01
N GLN A 64 -3.29 -32.77 -34.40
CA GLN A 64 -2.13 -32.87 -33.50
C GLN A 64 -1.21 -31.67 -33.69
N ARG A 65 -0.62 -31.17 -32.60
CA ARG A 65 0.41 -30.13 -32.67
C ARG A 65 1.58 -30.61 -33.54
N THR A 66 2.03 -29.77 -34.47
CA THR A 66 3.21 -30.09 -35.30
C THR A 66 4.53 -29.80 -34.58
N GLY A 67 4.47 -29.07 -33.46
CA GLY A 67 5.62 -28.51 -32.76
C GLY A 67 6.10 -27.19 -33.33
N LEU A 68 5.49 -26.69 -34.42
CA LEU A 68 5.78 -25.38 -34.99
C LEU A 68 4.78 -24.34 -34.45
N SER A 69 5.30 -23.13 -34.24
CA SER A 69 4.51 -21.95 -33.90
C SER A 69 5.24 -20.70 -34.38
N PHE A 70 4.53 -19.58 -34.39
CA PHE A 70 5.12 -18.26 -34.57
C PHE A 70 4.43 -17.23 -33.69
N LYS A 71 5.06 -16.07 -33.51
CA LYS A 71 4.49 -15.01 -32.68
C LYS A 71 3.50 -14.18 -33.48
N VAL A 72 2.43 -13.75 -32.82
CA VAL A 72 1.49 -12.75 -33.31
C VAL A 72 1.20 -11.76 -32.18
N LEU A 73 0.62 -10.62 -32.50
CA LEU A 73 0.21 -9.66 -31.48
C LEU A 73 -1.27 -9.86 -31.16
N ASP A 74 -1.62 -9.66 -29.88
CA ASP A 74 -3.00 -9.72 -29.43
C ASP A 74 -3.89 -8.74 -30.23
N PRO A 75 -5.11 -9.15 -30.67
CA PRO A 75 -6.08 -8.31 -31.38
C PRO A 75 -6.36 -6.93 -30.77
N ALA A 76 -6.20 -6.77 -29.45
CA ALA A 76 -6.42 -5.52 -28.72
C ALA A 76 -5.16 -4.62 -28.65
N THR A 77 -4.03 -5.03 -29.21
CA THR A 77 -2.77 -4.29 -29.15
C THR A 77 -2.80 -3.01 -29.99
N ALA A 78 -2.54 -1.86 -29.38
CA ALA A 78 -2.50 -0.56 -30.04
C ALA A 78 -1.07 -0.15 -30.47
N ILE A 79 -0.54 -0.76 -31.54
CA ILE A 79 0.79 -0.43 -32.10
C ILE A 79 0.67 0.11 -33.54
N PRO A 80 1.36 1.19 -33.92
CA PRO A 80 1.40 1.66 -35.31
C PRO A 80 2.02 0.63 -36.29
N GLY A 81 1.36 0.47 -37.44
CA GLY A 81 1.87 -0.32 -38.56
C GLY A 81 1.73 -1.84 -38.40
N VAL A 82 0.87 -2.32 -37.50
CA VAL A 82 0.37 -3.71 -37.50
C VAL A 82 -1.04 -3.73 -38.09
N LEU A 83 -1.42 -4.86 -38.67
CA LEU A 83 -2.64 -5.04 -39.45
C LEU A 83 -3.41 -6.25 -38.93
N PRO A 84 -4.74 -6.18 -38.87
CA PRO A 84 -5.57 -7.30 -38.46
C PRO A 84 -5.57 -8.40 -39.53
N VAL A 85 -5.54 -9.65 -39.07
CA VAL A 85 -5.64 -10.82 -39.94
C VAL A 85 -7.09 -11.27 -40.00
N CYS A 86 -7.65 -11.27 -41.21
CA CYS A 86 -8.95 -11.89 -41.47
C CYS A 86 -8.81 -13.40 -41.54
N ARG A 87 -9.78 -14.14 -40.97
CA ARG A 87 -9.89 -15.60 -41.06
C ARG A 87 -11.19 -15.98 -41.76
N PHE A 88 -11.08 -16.83 -42.77
CA PHE A 88 -12.21 -17.42 -43.48
C PHE A 88 -12.20 -18.93 -43.30
N TYR A 89 -13.40 -19.51 -43.25
CA TYR A 89 -13.62 -20.94 -43.32
C TYR A 89 -14.23 -21.33 -44.67
N GLY A 90 -13.65 -22.33 -45.31
CA GLY A 90 -14.16 -22.91 -46.56
C GLY A 90 -15.36 -23.80 -46.27
N ASN A 91 -16.48 -23.57 -46.97
CA ASN A 91 -17.72 -24.29 -46.76
C ASN A 91 -17.63 -25.78 -47.19
N PRO A 92 -17.86 -26.76 -46.29
CA PRO A 92 -17.89 -28.19 -46.62
C PRO A 92 -18.89 -28.59 -47.69
N LEU A 93 -20.00 -27.86 -47.79
CA LEU A 93 -20.97 -28.10 -48.86
C LEU A 93 -20.45 -27.70 -50.24
N ALA A 94 -19.42 -26.85 -50.30
CA ALA A 94 -18.69 -26.51 -51.51
C ALA A 94 -17.46 -27.40 -51.73
N GLY A 95 -17.25 -28.42 -50.89
CA GLY A 95 -16.12 -29.35 -50.98
C GLY A 95 -14.86 -28.88 -50.26
N LEU A 96 -14.91 -27.76 -49.53
CA LEU A 96 -13.78 -27.21 -48.77
C LEU A 96 -13.84 -27.63 -47.30
N ASP A 97 -12.71 -27.78 -46.63
CA ASP A 97 -12.71 -27.95 -45.16
C ASP A 97 -11.41 -27.40 -44.55
N SER A 98 -11.22 -26.10 -44.76
CA SER A 98 -9.96 -25.44 -44.45
C SER A 98 -10.13 -23.97 -44.08
N HIS A 99 -9.04 -23.39 -43.60
CA HIS A 99 -8.99 -22.00 -43.20
C HIS A 99 -8.05 -21.20 -44.11
N PHE A 100 -8.45 -19.97 -44.39
CA PHE A 100 -7.65 -18.99 -45.11
C PHE A 100 -7.44 -17.74 -44.28
N TYR A 101 -6.19 -17.25 -44.25
CA TYR A 101 -5.75 -16.10 -43.47
C TYR A 101 -5.05 -15.07 -44.35
N SER A 102 -5.35 -13.79 -44.11
CA SER A 102 -4.65 -12.67 -44.74
C SER A 102 -4.60 -11.42 -43.87
N ALA A 103 -3.46 -10.72 -43.88
CA ALA A 103 -3.32 -9.37 -43.33
C ALA A 103 -3.57 -8.26 -44.37
N SER A 104 -3.79 -8.61 -45.64
CA SER A 104 -4.04 -7.66 -46.71
C SER A 104 -5.53 -7.34 -46.76
N ALA A 105 -5.89 -6.11 -46.39
CA ALA A 105 -7.27 -5.64 -46.44
C ALA A 105 -7.90 -5.80 -47.84
N THR A 106 -7.09 -5.62 -48.89
CA THR A 106 -7.50 -5.84 -50.28
C THR A 106 -7.79 -7.31 -50.56
N GLU A 107 -6.93 -8.23 -50.09
CA GLU A 107 -7.14 -9.67 -50.29
C GLU A 107 -8.37 -10.15 -49.52
N CYS A 108 -8.54 -9.73 -48.26
CA CYS A 108 -9.73 -10.02 -47.46
C CYS A 108 -11.02 -9.54 -48.16
N ALA A 109 -11.02 -8.32 -48.73
CA ALA A 109 -12.17 -7.80 -49.47
C ALA A 109 -12.46 -8.58 -50.77
N GLN A 110 -11.41 -8.97 -51.49
CA GLN A 110 -11.55 -9.77 -52.72
C GLN A 110 -12.11 -11.16 -52.45
N VAL A 111 -11.71 -11.80 -51.33
CA VAL A 111 -12.25 -13.12 -50.95
C VAL A 111 -13.76 -13.03 -50.71
N LYS A 112 -14.21 -12.03 -49.93
CA LYS A 112 -15.64 -11.76 -49.69
C LYS A 112 -16.43 -11.56 -50.99
N GLN A 113 -15.83 -10.86 -51.96
CA GLN A 113 -16.51 -10.50 -53.20
C GLN A 113 -16.57 -11.64 -54.21
N ARG A 114 -15.47 -12.39 -54.38
CA ARG A 114 -15.34 -13.38 -55.46
C ARG A 114 -15.92 -14.74 -55.13
N TRP A 115 -15.96 -15.12 -53.85
CA TRP A 115 -16.42 -16.44 -53.42
C TRP A 115 -17.50 -16.39 -52.32
N PRO A 116 -18.60 -15.63 -52.54
CA PRO A 116 -19.67 -15.51 -51.55
C PRO A 116 -20.30 -16.88 -51.26
N GLY A 117 -20.40 -17.24 -49.99
CA GLY A 117 -20.99 -18.51 -49.55
C GLY A 117 -20.10 -19.76 -49.73
N ILE A 118 -18.94 -19.61 -50.38
CA ILE A 118 -17.90 -20.64 -50.49
C ILE A 118 -16.82 -20.39 -49.43
N TRP A 119 -16.32 -19.15 -49.32
CA TRP A 119 -15.46 -18.71 -48.21
C TRP A 119 -16.27 -17.84 -47.25
N ILE A 120 -16.49 -18.33 -46.04
CA ILE A 120 -17.30 -17.69 -45.00
C ILE A 120 -16.35 -16.95 -44.06
N LEU A 121 -16.55 -15.64 -43.88
CA LEU A 121 -15.76 -14.86 -42.93
C LEU A 121 -16.12 -15.29 -41.51
N GLU A 122 -15.12 -15.75 -40.75
CA GLU A 122 -15.27 -16.05 -39.32
C GLU A 122 -14.92 -14.84 -38.46
N SER A 123 -13.85 -14.12 -38.79
CA SER A 123 -13.43 -12.91 -38.09
C SER A 123 -12.57 -12.01 -38.99
N ASP A 124 -12.72 -10.69 -38.83
CA ASP A 124 -11.86 -9.70 -39.48
C ASP A 124 -10.56 -9.44 -38.69
N ASN A 125 -10.41 -10.00 -37.48
CA ASN A 125 -9.24 -9.80 -36.62
C ASN A 125 -9.04 -10.98 -35.67
N VAL A 126 -8.33 -12.03 -36.12
CA VAL A 126 -7.96 -13.18 -35.27
C VAL A 126 -6.64 -12.99 -34.51
N PHE A 127 -5.78 -12.11 -35.02
CA PHE A 127 -4.53 -11.63 -34.41
C PHE A 127 -3.94 -10.52 -35.29
N LEU A 128 -2.93 -9.81 -34.80
CA LEU A 128 -2.25 -8.74 -35.53
C LEU A 128 -0.85 -9.16 -35.99
N VAL A 129 -0.47 -8.78 -37.22
CA VAL A 129 0.86 -8.98 -37.82
C VAL A 129 1.29 -7.76 -38.63
N ARG A 130 2.48 -7.77 -39.23
CA ARG A 130 2.87 -6.77 -40.25
C ARG A 130 2.79 -7.37 -41.66
N LEU A 131 2.69 -6.52 -42.68
CA LEU A 131 2.89 -6.93 -44.07
C LEU A 131 4.36 -6.73 -44.48
N PRO A 132 4.93 -7.60 -45.33
CA PRO A 132 6.24 -7.36 -45.93
C PRO A 132 6.18 -6.23 -46.97
N ASP A 133 7.35 -5.78 -47.42
CA ASP A 133 7.46 -4.91 -48.58
C ASP A 133 6.85 -5.59 -49.82
N PRO A 134 5.91 -4.94 -50.53
CA PRO A 134 5.12 -5.59 -51.58
C PRO A 134 5.92 -5.96 -52.84
N VAL A 135 7.13 -5.43 -53.00
CA VAL A 135 8.00 -5.72 -54.15
C VAL A 135 9.02 -6.79 -53.81
N SER A 136 9.74 -6.60 -52.70
CA SER A 136 10.87 -7.43 -52.30
C SER A 136 10.50 -8.60 -51.38
N GLY A 137 9.33 -8.57 -50.73
CA GLY A 137 8.94 -9.54 -49.71
C GLY A 137 9.68 -9.40 -48.38
N GLN A 138 10.48 -8.35 -48.20
CA GLN A 138 11.27 -8.16 -46.98
C GLN A 138 10.40 -7.73 -45.82
N CYS A 139 10.58 -8.38 -44.67
CA CYS A 139 9.97 -7.96 -43.41
C CYS A 139 10.74 -6.80 -42.79
N GLY A 140 10.01 -5.84 -42.23
CA GLY A 140 10.60 -4.72 -41.48
C GLY A 140 11.35 -5.18 -40.23
N SER A 141 12.16 -4.29 -39.66
CA SER A 141 12.92 -4.60 -38.44
C SER A 141 12.03 -5.12 -37.31
N GLY A 142 12.56 -6.07 -36.53
CA GLY A 142 11.83 -6.70 -35.42
C GLY A 142 10.72 -7.67 -35.86
N SER A 143 10.73 -8.11 -37.11
CA SER A 143 9.82 -9.14 -37.62
C SER A 143 10.52 -10.14 -38.52
N VAL A 144 10.00 -11.36 -38.58
CA VAL A 144 10.46 -12.46 -39.41
C VAL A 144 9.37 -12.87 -40.41
N PRO A 145 9.74 -13.39 -41.59
CA PRO A 145 8.79 -13.83 -42.60
C PRO A 145 7.82 -14.89 -42.09
N ILE A 146 6.54 -14.74 -42.43
CA ILE A 146 5.54 -15.82 -42.43
C ILE A 146 5.31 -16.19 -43.89
N TYR A 147 5.67 -17.42 -44.22
CA TYR A 147 5.48 -18.05 -45.51
C TYR A 147 4.10 -18.70 -45.58
N ARG A 148 3.35 -18.46 -46.66
CA ARG A 148 2.09 -19.15 -46.99
C ARG A 148 2.32 -20.10 -48.16
N THR A 149 1.84 -21.33 -48.04
CA THR A 149 1.81 -22.29 -49.15
C THR A 149 0.42 -22.88 -49.31
N TRP A 150 -0.08 -22.95 -50.54
CA TRP A 150 -1.37 -23.51 -50.92
C TRP A 150 -1.22 -24.91 -51.54
N ASN A 151 -2.07 -25.85 -51.15
CA ASN A 151 -1.97 -27.24 -51.63
C ASN A 151 -2.41 -27.47 -53.09
N ALA A 152 -3.09 -26.49 -53.72
CA ALA A 152 -3.60 -26.57 -55.09
C ALA A 152 -4.52 -27.77 -55.37
N ARG A 153 -5.24 -28.24 -54.34
CA ARG A 153 -6.21 -29.33 -54.42
C ARG A 153 -7.64 -28.78 -54.37
N ALA A 154 -8.63 -29.60 -54.73
CA ALA A 154 -10.04 -29.20 -54.72
C ALA A 154 -10.61 -28.92 -53.32
N ASP A 155 -9.98 -29.47 -52.28
CA ASP A 155 -10.38 -29.28 -50.87
C ASP A 155 -9.81 -28.00 -50.24
N ASP A 156 -8.86 -27.35 -50.93
CA ASP A 156 -8.04 -26.20 -50.53
C ASP A 156 -7.41 -26.33 -49.13
N ASN A 157 -6.12 -26.09 -48.98
CA ASN A 157 -5.52 -25.87 -47.65
C ASN A 157 -4.30 -24.96 -47.76
N HIS A 158 -4.15 -24.08 -46.77
CA HIS A 158 -3.02 -23.17 -46.65
C HIS A 158 -2.23 -23.50 -45.39
N ARG A 159 -0.91 -23.58 -45.53
CA ARG A 159 0.02 -23.73 -44.41
C ARG A 159 0.79 -22.43 -44.19
N TYR A 160 0.98 -22.06 -42.92
CA TYR A 160 1.65 -20.84 -42.50
C TYR A 160 2.83 -21.17 -41.59
N THR A 161 4.03 -20.70 -41.93
CA THR A 161 5.24 -21.03 -41.17
C THR A 161 6.27 -19.91 -41.23
N THR A 162 7.10 -19.78 -40.20
CA THR A 162 8.27 -18.89 -40.22
C THR A 162 9.55 -19.59 -40.69
N ASP A 163 9.51 -20.90 -40.93
CA ASP A 163 10.65 -21.68 -41.38
C ASP A 163 10.67 -21.79 -42.91
N ALA A 164 11.66 -21.14 -43.54
CA ALA A 164 11.88 -21.19 -44.99
C ALA A 164 12.18 -22.61 -45.50
N THR A 165 12.67 -23.50 -44.64
CA THR A 165 12.88 -24.93 -44.97
C THR A 165 11.56 -25.68 -45.04
N VAL A 166 10.61 -25.37 -44.15
CA VAL A 166 9.26 -25.94 -44.19
C VAL A 166 8.54 -25.46 -45.46
N GLN A 167 8.62 -24.18 -45.81
CA GLN A 167 8.06 -23.66 -47.07
C GLN A 167 8.63 -24.42 -48.27
N ARG A 168 9.96 -24.54 -48.39
CA ARG A 168 10.61 -25.28 -49.49
C ARG A 168 10.21 -26.76 -49.51
N ALA A 169 10.05 -27.39 -48.35
CA ALA A 169 9.59 -28.77 -48.27
C ALA A 169 8.15 -28.94 -48.77
N MET A 170 7.26 -27.98 -48.49
CA MET A 170 5.89 -28.01 -49.01
C MET A 170 5.86 -27.78 -50.53
N VAL A 171 6.66 -26.84 -51.04
CA VAL A 171 6.82 -26.63 -52.48
C VAL A 171 7.36 -27.88 -53.17
N ALA A 172 8.33 -28.56 -52.58
CA ALA A 172 8.84 -29.84 -53.09
C ALA A 172 7.77 -30.96 -53.10
N LYS A 173 6.74 -30.87 -52.25
CA LYS A 173 5.55 -31.74 -52.26
C LYS A 173 4.48 -31.33 -53.28
N GLY A 174 4.73 -30.30 -54.10
CA GLY A 174 3.80 -29.80 -55.12
C GLY A 174 2.89 -28.66 -54.67
N TRP A 175 3.09 -28.10 -53.47
CA TRP A 175 2.34 -26.93 -53.02
C TRP A 175 2.87 -25.64 -53.68
N ILE A 176 2.02 -24.63 -53.78
CA ILE A 176 2.34 -23.34 -54.39
C ILE A 176 2.68 -22.33 -53.29
N ALA A 177 3.84 -21.70 -53.37
CA ALA A 177 4.21 -20.62 -52.45
C ALA A 177 3.53 -19.30 -52.86
N GLU A 178 2.96 -18.60 -51.87
CA GLU A 178 2.17 -17.40 -52.09
C GLU A 178 2.70 -16.21 -51.26
N GLY A 179 2.50 -14.99 -51.76
CA GLY A 179 2.89 -13.75 -51.09
C GLY A 179 3.71 -12.82 -51.97
N TYR A 180 4.51 -11.97 -51.32
CA TYR A 180 5.29 -10.90 -51.92
C TYR A 180 6.77 -11.30 -52.06
N GLY A 181 7.43 -10.83 -53.11
CA GLY A 181 8.85 -11.08 -53.36
C GLY A 181 9.17 -12.44 -54.00
N SER A 182 10.43 -12.61 -54.41
CA SER A 182 10.97 -13.84 -55.01
C SER A 182 12.42 -14.07 -54.54
N PRO A 183 12.92 -15.32 -54.50
CA PRO A 183 12.29 -16.58 -54.92
C PRO A 183 11.41 -17.26 -53.85
N SER A 184 11.45 -16.81 -52.60
CA SER A 184 10.63 -17.33 -51.49
C SER A 184 9.62 -16.27 -51.07
N PRO A 185 8.39 -16.27 -51.61
CA PRO A 185 7.41 -15.22 -51.35
C PRO A 185 6.96 -15.25 -49.89
N VAL A 186 6.78 -14.06 -49.32
CA VAL A 186 6.40 -13.83 -47.92
C VAL A 186 4.98 -13.30 -47.87
N ALA A 187 4.09 -13.94 -47.12
CA ALA A 187 2.69 -13.54 -47.04
C ALA A 187 2.46 -12.48 -45.96
N MET A 188 3.11 -12.63 -44.80
CA MET A 188 2.97 -11.76 -43.64
C MET A 188 4.30 -11.71 -42.88
N CYS A 189 4.40 -10.89 -41.83
CA CYS A 189 5.58 -10.78 -40.98
C CYS A 189 5.20 -10.95 -39.51
N SER A 190 5.71 -12.03 -38.90
CA SER A 190 5.60 -12.35 -37.48
C SER A 190 6.50 -11.40 -36.69
N PRO A 191 6.06 -10.77 -35.60
CA PRO A 191 6.99 -10.20 -34.63
C PRO A 191 8.04 -11.24 -34.24
N SER A 192 9.32 -10.87 -34.19
CA SER A 192 10.32 -11.75 -33.61
C SER A 192 10.24 -11.66 -32.08
N GLY A 193 10.13 -12.79 -31.37
CA GLY A 193 10.12 -12.85 -29.90
C GLY A 193 11.39 -12.34 -29.20
N ALA A 194 12.35 -11.77 -29.94
CA ALA A 194 13.42 -10.96 -29.40
C ALA A 194 12.95 -9.50 -29.37
N SER A 195 12.60 -9.01 -28.18
CA SER A 195 12.37 -7.59 -27.95
C SER A 195 13.58 -6.80 -28.47
N VAL A 196 13.39 -5.89 -29.43
CA VAL A 196 14.48 -5.19 -30.15
C VAL A 196 15.20 -4.14 -29.27
N VAL A 197 14.90 -4.12 -27.96
CA VAL A 197 15.43 -3.14 -27.01
C VAL A 197 15.97 -3.90 -25.77
N PRO A 198 17.14 -3.49 -25.24
CA PRO A 198 17.62 -3.98 -23.96
C PRO A 198 16.60 -3.76 -22.83
N PRO A 199 16.56 -4.60 -21.77
CA PRO A 199 15.56 -4.49 -20.72
C PRO A 199 15.62 -3.15 -19.98
N ALA A 200 14.47 -2.56 -19.69
CA ALA A 200 14.33 -1.46 -18.75
C ALA A 200 13.78 -2.00 -17.43
N CYS A 201 14.45 -1.65 -16.31
CA CYS A 201 14.06 -2.09 -14.98
C CYS A 201 13.68 -0.89 -14.10
N THR A 202 12.75 -1.12 -13.19
CA THR A 202 12.58 -0.31 -11.97
C THR A 202 13.04 -1.13 -10.79
N LEU A 203 13.82 -0.53 -9.88
CA LEU A 203 14.34 -1.19 -8.69
C LEU A 203 13.65 -0.65 -7.43
N ILE A 204 13.10 -1.55 -6.62
CA ILE A 204 12.38 -1.21 -5.38
C ILE A 204 13.07 -1.90 -4.20
N ALA A 205 13.35 -1.15 -3.13
CA ALA A 205 13.82 -1.71 -1.87
C ALA A 205 12.65 -1.87 -0.89
N SER A 206 12.65 -2.94 -0.10
CA SER A 206 11.63 -3.17 0.94
C SER A 206 11.64 -2.12 2.06
N SER A 207 12.76 -1.40 2.22
CA SER A 207 12.89 -0.23 3.09
C SER A 207 13.97 0.71 2.55
N ALA A 208 13.68 2.00 2.50
CA ALA A 208 14.65 3.04 2.13
C ALA A 208 15.53 3.47 3.32
N SER A 209 15.14 3.14 4.55
CA SER A 209 15.88 3.46 5.79
C SER A 209 15.92 2.30 6.79
N PRO A 210 16.51 1.14 6.42
CA PRO A 210 16.62 -0.01 7.30
C PRO A 210 17.65 0.21 8.41
N LEU A 211 17.48 -0.50 9.53
CA LEU A 211 18.48 -0.54 10.59
C LEU A 211 19.70 -1.34 10.13
N ILE A 212 20.88 -0.95 10.57
CA ILE A 212 22.09 -1.77 10.40
C ILE A 212 21.89 -3.19 10.92
N GLY A 213 22.47 -4.18 10.24
CA GLY A 213 22.34 -5.61 10.56
C GLY A 213 21.01 -6.26 10.17
N THR A 214 20.00 -5.49 9.69
CA THR A 214 18.76 -6.07 9.15
C THR A 214 18.90 -6.43 7.68
N ASN A 215 18.03 -7.31 7.19
CA ASN A 215 17.96 -7.69 5.79
C ASN A 215 16.88 -6.87 5.08
N ILE A 216 17.22 -6.28 3.94
CA ILE A 216 16.24 -5.76 2.99
C ILE A 216 16.16 -6.66 1.77
N THR A 217 14.99 -6.68 1.13
CA THR A 217 14.80 -7.30 -0.18
C THR A 217 14.74 -6.20 -1.24
N LEU A 218 15.57 -6.34 -2.26
CA LEU A 218 15.58 -5.53 -3.47
C LEU A 218 14.86 -6.33 -4.56
N THR A 219 13.86 -5.73 -5.20
CA THR A 219 13.06 -6.36 -6.25
C THR A 219 13.13 -5.53 -7.52
N ALA A 220 13.63 -6.15 -8.59
CA ALA A 220 13.68 -5.57 -9.91
C ALA A 220 12.46 -5.99 -10.71
N ILE A 221 11.73 -5.00 -11.23
CA ILE A 221 10.60 -5.19 -12.12
C ILE A 221 11.08 -4.74 -13.50
N CYS A 222 11.22 -5.68 -14.43
CA CYS A 222 11.84 -5.44 -15.72
C CYS A 222 10.91 -5.85 -16.86
N ASP A 223 10.94 -5.09 -17.95
CA ASP A 223 10.34 -5.48 -19.23
C ASP A 223 11.33 -6.31 -20.07
N GLY A 224 10.97 -6.62 -21.31
CA GLY A 224 11.92 -7.15 -22.31
C GLY A 224 12.46 -8.55 -22.03
N ASN A 225 11.84 -9.30 -21.12
CA ASN A 225 12.18 -10.69 -20.74
C ASN A 225 13.68 -10.92 -20.51
N PRO A 226 14.24 -10.41 -19.39
CA PRO A 226 15.65 -10.57 -19.10
C PRO A 226 16.07 -12.04 -18.97
N SER A 227 17.23 -12.35 -19.53
CA SER A 227 17.88 -13.66 -19.37
C SER A 227 18.91 -13.70 -18.24
N SER A 228 19.42 -12.55 -17.79
CA SER A 228 20.37 -12.47 -16.68
C SER A 228 20.29 -11.13 -15.95
N TYR A 229 20.72 -11.13 -14.68
CA TYR A 229 20.74 -9.95 -13.82
C TYR A 229 22.14 -9.76 -13.21
N ALA A 230 22.70 -8.56 -13.35
CA ALA A 230 23.95 -8.15 -12.73
C ALA A 230 23.67 -7.12 -11.63
N TRP A 231 23.97 -7.50 -10.38
CA TRP A 231 23.73 -6.67 -9.20
C TRP A 231 25.02 -6.02 -8.70
N THR A 232 24.92 -4.75 -8.32
CA THR A 232 25.95 -4.01 -7.58
C THR A 232 25.41 -3.62 -6.22
N GLY A 233 26.18 -3.93 -5.17
CA GLY A 233 25.81 -3.68 -3.77
C GLY A 233 25.21 -4.90 -3.05
N CYS A 234 24.79 -5.93 -3.79
CA CYS A 234 24.31 -7.20 -3.24
C CYS A 234 24.61 -8.36 -4.22
N GLN A 235 24.47 -9.61 -3.78
CA GLN A 235 24.77 -10.80 -4.60
C GLN A 235 23.48 -11.58 -4.91
N SER A 236 23.12 -11.65 -6.19
CA SER A 236 22.03 -12.49 -6.70
C SER A 236 22.19 -12.69 -8.22
N THR A 237 21.53 -13.71 -8.76
CA THR A 237 21.42 -13.98 -10.20
C THR A 237 19.97 -13.87 -10.71
N THR A 238 19.02 -13.57 -9.83
CA THR A 238 17.58 -13.45 -10.15
C THR A 238 17.15 -11.98 -10.12
N SER A 239 15.88 -11.72 -10.42
CA SER A 239 15.25 -10.40 -10.30
C SER A 239 15.10 -9.90 -8.86
N SER A 240 15.52 -10.67 -7.86
CA SER A 240 15.46 -10.29 -6.45
C SER A 240 16.81 -10.49 -5.77
N CYS A 241 17.16 -9.61 -4.84
CA CYS A 241 18.43 -9.65 -4.12
C CYS A 241 18.25 -9.25 -2.65
N THR A 242 18.88 -9.99 -1.74
CA THR A 242 18.88 -9.63 -0.30
C THR A 242 20.15 -8.87 0.04
N ALA A 243 20.03 -7.79 0.82
CA ALA A 243 21.17 -6.98 1.24
C ALA A 243 21.11 -6.62 2.73
N THR A 244 22.28 -6.44 3.34
CA THR A 244 22.47 -5.96 4.71
C THR A 244 23.68 -5.04 4.80
N SER A 245 23.73 -4.14 5.78
CA SER A 245 24.88 -3.29 6.07
C SER A 245 25.24 -3.33 7.56
N ALA A 246 26.53 -3.45 7.86
CA ALA A 246 27.06 -3.36 9.23
C ALA A 246 27.35 -1.91 9.67
N SER A 247 27.25 -0.94 8.75
CA SER A 247 27.55 0.47 8.99
C SER A 247 26.37 1.35 8.56
N THR A 248 26.22 2.49 9.23
CA THR A 248 25.28 3.53 8.82
C THR A 248 25.72 4.21 7.53
N GLY A 249 24.79 4.90 6.89
CA GLY A 249 25.05 5.74 5.74
C GLY A 249 24.34 5.32 4.46
N PHE A 250 24.47 6.18 3.47
CA PHE A 250 23.88 6.02 2.15
C PHE A 250 24.56 4.88 1.37
N ARG A 251 23.75 3.99 0.80
CA ARG A 251 24.16 2.96 -0.15
C ARG A 251 23.21 2.97 -1.34
N ARG A 252 23.79 3.04 -2.53
CA ARG A 252 23.08 2.86 -3.80
C ARG A 252 23.24 1.41 -4.25
N TYR A 253 22.12 0.73 -4.43
CA TYR A 253 22.06 -0.57 -5.08
C TYR A 253 21.74 -0.37 -6.55
N THR A 254 22.32 -1.18 -7.42
CA THR A 254 22.11 -1.07 -8.87
C THR A 254 21.90 -2.44 -9.47
N ILE A 255 21.02 -2.50 -10.47
CA ILE A 255 20.81 -3.69 -11.27
C ILE A 255 20.91 -3.34 -12.76
N ILE A 256 21.55 -4.21 -13.51
CA ILE A 256 21.54 -4.22 -14.97
C ILE A 256 20.98 -5.57 -15.41
N ALA A 257 19.87 -5.55 -16.14
CA ALA A 257 19.27 -6.73 -16.73
C ALA A 257 19.70 -6.86 -18.20
N THR A 258 19.91 -8.09 -18.66
CA THR A 258 20.39 -8.37 -20.02
C THR A 258 19.49 -9.40 -20.68
N ASN A 259 19.13 -9.14 -21.94
CA ASN A 259 18.49 -10.11 -22.82
C ASN A 259 19.35 -10.28 -24.10
N ALA A 260 18.83 -10.99 -25.10
CA ALA A 260 19.53 -11.20 -26.37
C ALA A 260 19.88 -9.90 -27.12
N SER A 261 19.18 -8.79 -26.85
CA SER A 261 19.41 -7.47 -27.45
C SER A 261 20.47 -6.65 -26.73
N GLY A 262 20.97 -7.12 -25.60
CA GLY A 262 22.06 -6.51 -24.85
C GLY A 262 21.68 -6.10 -23.43
N ALA A 263 22.59 -5.39 -22.78
CA ALA A 263 22.43 -4.91 -21.41
C ALA A 263 21.57 -3.64 -21.37
N GLY A 264 20.59 -3.63 -20.46
CA GLY A 264 19.74 -2.49 -20.16
C GLY A 264 20.46 -1.31 -19.52
N ALA A 265 19.76 -0.18 -19.42
CA ALA A 265 20.23 0.92 -18.58
C ALA A 265 20.19 0.51 -17.09
N PRO A 266 21.14 0.98 -16.26
CA PRO A 266 21.15 0.66 -14.84
C PRO A 266 19.94 1.25 -14.12
N ALA A 267 19.22 0.42 -13.37
CA ALA A 267 18.20 0.86 -12.42
C ALA A 267 18.79 0.86 -11.01
N TYR A 268 18.39 1.81 -10.16
CA TYR A 268 18.95 1.96 -8.83
C TYR A 268 17.89 2.16 -7.75
N ALA A 269 18.25 1.76 -6.53
CA ALA A 269 17.51 2.05 -5.32
C ALA A 269 18.48 2.59 -4.28
N ASP A 270 18.10 3.72 -3.70
CA ASP A 270 18.89 4.42 -2.70
C ASP A 270 18.39 4.06 -1.31
N VAL A 271 19.30 3.58 -0.47
CA VAL A 271 18.99 3.10 0.88
C VAL A 271 19.93 3.77 1.86
N THR A 272 19.38 4.40 2.89
CA THR A 272 20.16 5.03 3.96
C THR A 272 20.10 4.15 5.20
N TRP A 273 21.17 3.43 5.49
CA TRP A 273 21.26 2.57 6.67
C TRP A 273 21.38 3.43 7.93
N VAL A 274 20.51 3.18 8.90
CA VAL A 274 20.45 3.97 10.13
C VAL A 274 20.74 3.10 11.35
N GLU A 275 21.21 3.72 12.42
CA GLU A 275 21.27 3.08 13.72
C GLU A 275 19.85 2.95 14.30
N ALA A 276 19.68 1.98 15.20
CA ALA A 276 18.44 1.88 15.95
C ALA A 276 18.23 3.16 16.78
N PRO A 277 17.00 3.72 16.82
CA PRO A 277 16.72 4.83 17.73
C PRO A 277 16.94 4.37 19.17
N PRO A 278 17.19 5.27 20.14
CA PRO A 278 17.24 4.87 21.53
C PRO A 278 15.90 4.26 21.97
N ALA A 279 15.95 3.26 22.87
CA ALA A 279 14.75 2.66 23.44
C ALA A 279 13.84 3.73 24.09
N PRO A 280 12.50 3.61 23.99
CA PRO A 280 11.58 4.61 24.50
C PRO A 280 11.71 4.79 26.01
N SER A 281 11.73 6.04 26.49
CA SER A 281 11.59 6.35 27.91
C SER A 281 10.22 6.93 28.15
N CYS A 282 9.46 6.36 29.07
CA CYS A 282 8.10 6.79 29.35
C CYS A 282 7.98 7.45 30.72
N VAL A 283 6.97 8.29 30.86
CA VAL A 283 6.41 8.71 32.14
C VAL A 283 4.93 8.34 32.16
N LEU A 284 4.38 8.15 33.35
CA LEU A 284 3.01 7.69 33.54
C LEU A 284 2.21 8.74 34.27
N ASN A 285 1.10 9.16 33.67
CA ASN A 285 0.13 10.08 34.25
C ASN A 285 -1.14 9.31 34.62
N VAL A 286 -1.78 9.69 35.73
CA VAL A 286 -2.97 9.03 36.26
C VAL A 286 -4.11 10.05 36.32
N THR A 287 -5.24 9.77 35.69
CA THR A 287 -6.44 10.62 35.71
C THR A 287 -7.63 9.87 36.32
N THR A 288 -8.36 10.52 37.22
CA THR A 288 -9.43 9.98 38.07
C THR A 288 -10.45 11.07 38.41
N ASP A 289 -11.69 10.72 38.78
CA ASP A 289 -12.69 11.70 39.26
C ASP A 289 -12.47 12.16 40.72
N SER A 290 -11.34 11.80 41.33
CA SER A 290 -10.97 12.22 42.68
C SER A 290 -9.46 12.05 42.90
N ASP A 291 -8.92 12.69 43.93
CA ASP A 291 -7.53 12.49 44.35
C ASP A 291 -7.29 11.09 44.98
N ARG A 292 -8.38 10.42 45.38
CA ARG A 292 -8.37 9.08 45.97
C ARG A 292 -9.50 8.24 45.37
N PRO A 293 -9.27 7.53 44.25
CA PRO A 293 -10.32 6.83 43.53
C PRO A 293 -10.95 5.73 44.39
N VAL A 294 -12.27 5.61 44.29
CA VAL A 294 -13.06 4.59 45.00
C VAL A 294 -13.07 3.31 44.18
N VAL A 295 -13.11 2.15 44.83
CA VAL A 295 -13.27 0.86 44.16
C VAL A 295 -14.44 0.91 43.16
N GLY A 296 -14.16 0.49 41.93
CA GLY A 296 -15.13 0.54 40.82
C GLY A 296 -15.12 1.83 40.00
N SER A 297 -14.52 2.94 40.45
CA SER A 297 -14.36 4.13 39.62
C SER A 297 -13.31 3.91 38.52
N LEU A 298 -13.38 4.69 37.44
CA LEU A 298 -12.40 4.61 36.36
C LEU A 298 -11.09 5.28 36.77
N VAL A 299 -9.98 4.64 36.43
CA VAL A 299 -8.65 5.24 36.36
C VAL A 299 -8.20 5.19 34.91
N LEU A 300 -7.80 6.35 34.38
CA LEU A 300 -7.12 6.50 33.10
C LEU A 300 -5.62 6.64 33.33
N LEU A 301 -4.85 5.71 32.81
CA LEU A 301 -3.39 5.73 32.80
C LEU A 301 -2.92 6.15 31.40
N THR A 302 -2.12 7.21 31.33
CA THR A 302 -1.59 7.72 30.06
C THR A 302 -0.07 7.72 30.10
N ALA A 303 0.53 6.97 29.19
CA ALA A 303 1.97 6.93 28.98
C ALA A 303 2.40 8.01 27.98
N THR A 304 3.27 8.92 28.41
CA THR A 304 3.98 9.84 27.52
C THR A 304 5.38 9.30 27.30
N CYS A 305 5.76 8.97 26.05
CA CYS A 305 7.01 8.28 25.76
C CYS A 305 7.85 9.01 24.70
N SER A 306 9.17 8.99 24.88
CA SER A 306 10.13 9.44 23.86
C SER A 306 10.35 8.40 22.75
N ASN A 307 11.02 8.80 21.66
CA ASN A 307 11.51 7.92 20.59
C ASN A 307 10.43 7.06 19.89
N ASN A 308 9.19 7.57 19.78
CA ASN A 308 8.11 7.00 18.97
C ASN A 308 7.94 5.48 19.14
N PRO A 309 7.48 5.02 20.32
CA PRO A 309 7.24 3.59 20.56
C PRO A 309 6.27 2.98 19.55
N THR A 310 6.54 1.72 19.18
CA THR A 310 5.72 0.90 18.27
C THR A 310 4.83 -0.09 19.01
N SER A 311 5.09 -0.37 20.28
CA SER A 311 4.23 -1.23 21.11
C SER A 311 4.32 -0.89 22.60
N TYR A 312 3.28 -1.27 23.35
CA TYR A 312 3.16 -1.06 24.79
C TYR A 312 2.82 -2.36 25.49
N SER A 313 3.44 -2.59 26.64
CA SER A 313 3.15 -3.70 27.54
C SER A 313 2.83 -3.15 28.92
N TRP A 314 1.62 -3.42 29.40
CA TRP A 314 1.10 -2.92 30.67
C TRP A 314 1.09 -4.00 31.76
N SER A 315 1.32 -3.58 32.99
CA SER A 315 1.10 -4.36 34.21
C SER A 315 0.13 -3.61 35.12
N GLY A 316 -0.74 -4.35 35.81
CA GLY A 316 -1.85 -3.81 36.61
C GLY A 316 -3.11 -3.50 35.81
N CYS A 317 -3.03 -3.43 34.48
CA CYS A 317 -4.14 -3.25 33.56
C CYS A 317 -3.80 -3.86 32.18
N THR A 318 -4.79 -3.98 31.29
CA THR A 318 -4.59 -4.57 29.94
C THR A 318 -4.82 -3.53 28.85
N SER A 319 -3.78 -3.26 28.06
CA SER A 319 -3.86 -2.43 26.86
C SER A 319 -2.66 -2.70 25.95
N THR A 320 -2.79 -2.36 24.67
CA THR A 320 -1.71 -2.38 23.67
C THR A 320 -1.32 -0.97 23.19
N SER A 321 -1.97 0.06 23.72
CA SER A 321 -1.75 1.47 23.35
C SER A 321 -1.06 2.25 24.48
N ALA A 322 -0.78 3.53 24.22
CA ALA A 322 -0.27 4.48 25.22
C ALA A 322 -1.24 4.75 26.38
N ILE A 323 -2.48 4.28 26.28
CA ILE A 323 -3.54 4.49 27.26
C ILE A 323 -3.94 3.16 27.86
N CYS A 324 -4.14 3.11 29.17
CA CYS A 324 -4.71 1.96 29.86
C CYS A 324 -5.83 2.38 30.80
N LEU A 325 -6.95 1.69 30.73
CA LEU A 325 -8.10 1.94 31.58
C LEU A 325 -8.19 0.84 32.63
N ALA A 326 -8.42 1.22 33.89
CA ALA A 326 -8.45 0.27 34.99
C ALA A 326 -9.57 0.59 35.98
N ARG A 327 -10.10 -0.46 36.61
CA ARG A 327 -10.96 -0.42 37.80
C ARG A 327 -10.43 -1.48 38.76
N ALA A 328 -10.19 -1.13 40.02
CA ALA A 328 -9.75 -2.13 41.00
C ALA A 328 -10.93 -2.99 41.50
N PRO A 329 -10.68 -4.27 41.81
CA PRO A 329 -11.69 -5.17 42.39
C PRO A 329 -11.88 -4.97 43.90
N GLY A 330 -11.02 -4.22 44.58
CA GLY A 330 -11.07 -4.00 46.02
C GLY A 330 -10.17 -2.86 46.48
N PRO A 331 -10.32 -2.40 47.74
CA PRO A 331 -9.54 -1.28 48.27
C PRO A 331 -8.10 -1.71 48.52
N GLY A 332 -7.18 -0.76 48.40
CA GLY A 332 -5.75 -0.99 48.59
C GLY A 332 -4.88 -0.31 47.55
N VAL A 333 -3.57 -0.52 47.70
CA VAL A 333 -2.56 0.08 46.83
C VAL A 333 -2.31 -0.85 45.64
N VAL A 334 -2.51 -0.35 44.42
CA VAL A 334 -2.22 -1.06 43.18
C VAL A 334 -1.15 -0.32 42.41
N ALA A 335 -0.09 -1.03 42.04
CA ALA A 335 0.96 -0.52 41.17
C ALA A 335 0.63 -0.82 39.71
N TYR A 336 0.74 0.19 38.87
CA TYR A 336 0.61 0.10 37.43
C TYR A 336 1.95 0.44 36.80
N SER A 337 2.28 -0.25 35.72
CA SER A 337 3.50 0.06 34.98
C SER A 337 3.37 -0.20 33.49
N VAL A 338 4.13 0.55 32.70
CA VAL A 338 4.16 0.42 31.25
C VAL A 338 5.60 0.38 30.73
N SER A 339 5.88 -0.59 29.88
CA SER A 339 7.08 -0.64 29.07
C SER A 339 6.69 -0.40 27.62
N ALA A 340 7.32 0.59 26.98
CA ALA A 340 7.15 0.84 25.56
C ALA A 340 8.40 0.38 24.78
N THR A 341 8.18 -0.11 23.57
CA THR A 341 9.23 -0.73 22.73
C THR A 341 9.25 -0.06 21.37
N ASN A 342 10.45 0.14 20.83
CA ASN A 342 10.67 0.47 19.42
C ASN A 342 11.78 -0.42 18.84
N ALA A 343 12.28 -0.07 17.65
CA ALA A 343 13.42 -0.72 17.00
C ALA A 343 14.71 -0.78 17.87
N GLY A 344 14.90 0.17 18.79
CA GLY A 344 15.99 0.20 19.77
C GLY A 344 15.80 -0.68 20.99
N GLY A 345 14.67 -1.39 21.07
CA GLY A 345 14.31 -2.24 22.19
C GLY A 345 13.41 -1.54 23.22
N THR A 346 13.49 -2.04 24.45
CA THR A 346 12.59 -1.69 25.56
C THR A 346 13.41 -1.19 26.74
N ARG A 347 13.01 -0.07 27.34
CA ARG A 347 13.62 0.45 28.57
C ARG A 347 12.83 -0.01 29.81
N ALA A 348 13.41 0.24 30.99
CA ALA A 348 12.74 0.04 32.27
C ALA A 348 11.33 0.68 32.28
N PRO A 349 10.33 0.00 32.89
CA PRO A 349 8.96 0.45 32.87
C PRO A 349 8.77 1.75 33.66
N ALA A 350 7.87 2.61 33.17
CA ALA A 350 7.36 3.75 33.94
C ALA A 350 6.25 3.25 34.87
N GLY A 351 6.30 3.63 36.15
CA GLY A 351 5.36 3.16 37.17
C GLY A 351 4.54 4.29 37.79
N ALA A 352 3.33 3.97 38.21
CA ALA A 352 2.47 4.81 39.02
C ALA A 352 1.73 3.95 40.05
N VAL A 353 1.35 4.56 41.18
CA VAL A 353 0.70 3.85 42.27
C VAL A 353 -0.64 4.52 42.53
N VAL A 354 -1.71 3.73 42.56
CA VAL A 354 -3.07 4.20 42.85
C VAL A 354 -3.54 3.57 44.15
N SER A 355 -3.99 4.42 45.07
CA SER A 355 -4.50 4.00 46.39
C SER A 355 -6.03 3.98 46.38
N TRP A 356 -6.61 2.82 46.05
CA TRP A 356 -8.05 2.61 45.94
C TRP A 356 -8.74 2.61 47.30
N GLN A 357 -9.80 3.39 47.44
CA GLN A 357 -10.55 3.55 48.68
C GLN A 357 -11.87 2.78 48.65
N SER A 358 -12.35 2.34 49.81
CA SER A 358 -13.68 1.71 49.93
C SER A 358 -14.84 2.70 49.76
N SER A 359 -14.59 3.98 50.02
CA SER A 359 -15.56 5.07 49.94
C SER A 359 -14.86 6.38 49.58
N GLY A 360 -15.60 7.33 49.02
CA GLY A 360 -15.06 8.64 48.65
C GLY A 360 -14.54 9.42 49.86
N SER A 361 -13.50 10.22 49.65
CA SER A 361 -13.00 11.19 50.62
C SER A 361 -13.60 12.58 50.41
N ILE A 362 -13.44 13.45 51.40
CA ILE A 362 -13.73 14.88 51.24
C ILE A 362 -12.83 15.43 50.12
N PRO A 363 -13.38 16.16 49.13
CA PRO A 363 -12.58 16.79 48.08
C PRO A 363 -11.44 17.64 48.65
N PRO A 364 -10.23 17.59 48.08
CA PRO A 364 -9.08 18.30 48.63
C PRO A 364 -9.17 19.81 48.38
N GLY A 365 -8.53 20.59 49.25
CA GLY A 365 -8.42 22.05 49.09
C GLY A 365 -9.79 22.73 48.98
N PHE A 366 -10.01 23.45 47.88
CA PHE A 366 -11.28 24.14 47.61
C PHE A 366 -12.22 23.36 46.66
N CYS A 367 -11.90 22.10 46.35
CA CYS A 367 -12.66 21.36 45.33
C CYS A 367 -14.11 21.06 45.75
N SER A 368 -14.42 21.09 47.05
CA SER A 368 -15.80 20.94 47.55
C SER A 368 -16.74 22.09 47.16
N GLN A 369 -16.22 23.19 46.62
CA GLN A 369 -17.00 24.33 46.13
C GLN A 369 -17.58 24.09 44.72
N TYR A 370 -17.15 23.02 44.05
CA TYR A 370 -17.54 22.71 42.68
C TYR A 370 -18.38 21.42 42.64
N PRO A 371 -19.33 21.30 41.69
CA PRO A 371 -20.17 20.12 41.56
C PRO A 371 -19.37 18.83 41.27
N SER A 372 -18.22 18.97 40.62
CA SER A 372 -17.32 17.87 40.28
C SER A 372 -15.90 18.39 40.04
N PHE A 373 -14.92 17.49 40.13
CA PHE A 373 -13.58 17.74 39.64
C PHE A 373 -12.95 16.50 39.02
N LEU A 374 -12.26 16.68 37.89
CA LEU A 374 -11.36 15.70 37.32
C LEU A 374 -9.98 15.92 37.95
N TYR A 375 -9.31 14.86 38.32
CA TYR A 375 -8.01 14.90 38.96
C TYR A 375 -6.98 14.16 38.12
N THR A 376 -5.83 14.79 37.89
CA THR A 376 -4.71 14.19 37.18
C THR A 376 -3.44 14.32 38.00
N GLN A 377 -2.76 13.20 38.26
CA GLN A 377 -1.38 13.18 38.73
C GLN A 377 -0.46 13.13 37.51
N ALA A 378 0.20 14.25 37.24
CA ALA A 378 1.16 14.39 36.16
C ALA A 378 2.58 14.17 36.67
N ALA A 379 3.37 13.41 35.93
CA ALA A 379 4.80 13.31 36.14
C ALA A 379 5.51 14.64 35.84
N TRP A 380 6.61 14.92 36.54
CA TRP A 380 7.46 16.08 36.25
C TRP A 380 8.36 15.82 35.04
N ALA A 381 7.75 15.89 33.87
CA ALA A 381 8.38 15.73 32.56
C ALA A 381 7.55 16.47 31.50
N GLU A 382 8.08 16.57 30.27
CA GLU A 382 7.30 17.04 29.14
C GLU A 382 6.12 16.09 28.89
N ASN A 383 4.90 16.61 28.97
CA ASN A 383 3.67 15.82 28.93
C ASN A 383 2.58 16.48 28.10
N ALA A 384 1.87 15.68 27.30
CA ALA A 384 0.60 16.02 26.70
C ALA A 384 -0.50 15.14 27.30
N ILE A 385 -1.40 15.73 28.08
CA ILE A 385 -2.45 15.03 28.83
C ILE A 385 -3.79 15.45 28.28
N TYR A 386 -4.63 14.48 27.89
CA TYR A 386 -5.94 14.70 27.30
C TYR A 386 -7.03 14.20 28.25
N THR A 387 -8.12 14.96 28.37
CA THR A 387 -9.28 14.54 29.19
C THR A 387 -10.24 13.64 28.42
N SER A 388 -10.25 13.71 27.09
CA SER A 388 -11.20 12.97 26.24
C SER A 388 -11.17 11.44 26.37
N PRO A 389 -10.04 10.76 26.68
CA PRO A 389 -10.06 9.32 26.89
C PRO A 389 -10.74 8.90 28.22
N PHE A 390 -10.95 9.84 29.15
CA PHE A 390 -11.69 9.58 30.39
C PHE A 390 -13.19 9.75 30.12
N PHE A 391 -13.94 8.65 30.12
CA PHE A 391 -15.34 8.65 29.67
C PHE A 391 -16.37 8.48 30.78
N ASP A 392 -15.97 8.16 32.02
CA ASP A 392 -16.91 8.14 33.15
C ASP A 392 -17.31 9.57 33.48
N ASP A 393 -18.62 9.80 33.70
CA ASP A 393 -19.11 11.07 34.22
C ASP A 393 -18.65 11.23 35.70
N PRO A 394 -18.26 12.43 36.15
CA PRO A 394 -18.43 13.71 35.45
C PRO A 394 -17.32 14.09 34.45
N ALA A 395 -16.22 13.33 34.35
CA ALA A 395 -15.06 13.67 33.52
C ALA A 395 -14.65 15.16 33.69
N PHE A 396 -14.19 15.83 32.62
CA PHE A 396 -14.06 17.28 32.63
C PHE A 396 -15.40 17.96 32.29
N ALA A 397 -16.30 17.95 33.28
CA ALA A 397 -17.66 18.45 33.15
C ALA A 397 -17.73 19.93 32.74
N TRP A 398 -18.85 20.30 32.11
CA TRP A 398 -19.14 21.66 31.68
C TRP A 398 -19.05 22.70 32.81
N ASN A 399 -19.46 22.32 34.03
CA ASN A 399 -19.42 23.15 35.25
C ASN A 399 -18.43 22.65 36.31
N GLY A 400 -17.54 21.71 35.95
CA GLY A 400 -16.54 21.13 36.83
C GLY A 400 -15.18 21.82 36.76
N VAL A 401 -14.23 21.30 37.53
CA VAL A 401 -12.83 21.74 37.54
C VAL A 401 -11.93 20.58 37.15
N TRP A 402 -10.89 20.84 36.36
CA TRP A 402 -9.79 19.88 36.16
C TRP A 402 -8.58 20.33 36.97
N VAL A 403 -8.08 19.44 37.82
CA VAL A 403 -6.94 19.66 38.70
C VAL A 403 -5.80 18.75 38.27
N VAL A 404 -4.71 19.35 37.77
CA VAL A 404 -3.48 18.63 37.42
C VAL A 404 -2.45 18.86 38.52
N GLN A 405 -2.26 17.86 39.38
CA GLN A 405 -1.18 17.83 40.35
C GLN A 405 0.14 17.49 39.66
N PHE A 406 1.21 18.21 40.00
CA PHE A 406 2.57 17.82 39.64
C PHE A 406 3.52 18.18 40.79
N ASN A 407 4.54 17.34 40.99
CA ASN A 407 5.57 17.57 42.00
C ASN A 407 6.86 18.02 41.32
N VAL A 408 7.32 19.24 41.61
CA VAL A 408 8.58 19.73 41.04
C VAL A 408 9.70 18.82 41.51
N SER A 409 10.47 18.26 40.58
CA SER A 409 11.58 17.37 40.95
C SER A 409 12.51 18.06 41.95
N PRO A 410 12.94 17.41 43.04
CA PRO A 410 14.00 17.93 43.91
C PRO A 410 15.31 18.21 43.16
N ALA A 411 15.52 17.54 42.03
CA ALA A 411 16.66 17.73 41.14
C ALA A 411 16.40 18.76 40.01
N ALA A 412 15.26 19.45 40.02
CA ALA A 412 14.95 20.48 39.02
C ALA A 412 16.00 21.61 39.08
N LEU A 413 16.52 21.99 37.91
CA LEU A 413 17.57 23.00 37.80
C LEU A 413 17.00 24.38 38.11
N ARG A 414 17.58 25.07 39.09
CA ARG A 414 17.17 26.43 39.43
C ARG A 414 17.51 27.40 38.28
N GLY A 415 16.60 28.34 38.01
CA GLY A 415 16.74 29.34 36.94
C GLY A 415 16.20 28.90 35.57
N THR A 416 15.76 27.64 35.42
CA THR A 416 15.08 27.21 34.19
C THR A 416 13.63 27.68 34.18
N PHE A 417 13.11 27.88 32.97
CA PHE A 417 11.72 28.26 32.74
C PHE A 417 10.92 27.04 32.32
N GLY A 418 9.71 26.95 32.85
CA GLY A 418 8.72 25.99 32.42
C GLY A 418 7.39 26.67 32.18
N ARG A 419 6.42 25.88 31.72
CA ARG A 419 5.11 26.38 31.30
C ARG A 419 4.07 25.29 31.32
N THR A 420 2.86 25.68 31.70
CA THR A 420 1.66 24.88 31.41
C THR A 420 0.81 25.60 30.38
N THR A 421 0.39 24.88 29.34
CA THR A 421 -0.59 25.35 28.37
C THR A 421 -1.85 24.51 28.49
N VAL A 422 -3.01 25.14 28.49
CA VAL A 422 -4.30 24.44 28.41
C VAL A 422 -5.02 24.91 27.16
N ALA A 423 -5.48 23.98 26.34
CA ALA A 423 -6.25 24.31 25.16
C ALA A 423 -7.38 23.32 24.95
N GLU A 424 -8.31 23.72 24.09
CA GLU A 424 -9.47 22.93 23.74
C GLU A 424 -9.06 21.69 22.95
N PHE A 425 -9.77 20.59 23.20
CA PHE A 425 -9.60 19.36 22.46
C PHE A 425 -10.93 18.64 22.32
N SER A 426 -11.31 18.28 21.08
CA SER A 426 -12.51 17.49 20.80
C SER A 426 -13.83 18.14 21.28
N GLY A 427 -14.00 19.45 21.09
CA GLY A 427 -15.20 20.21 21.45
C GLY A 427 -15.26 21.59 20.79
N PRO A 428 -16.20 22.47 21.19
CA PRO A 428 -16.22 23.85 20.74
C PRO A 428 -15.15 24.66 21.47
N ALA A 429 -14.71 25.76 20.84
CA ALA A 429 -13.83 26.73 21.48
C ALA A 429 -14.42 27.19 22.83
N THR A 430 -13.73 26.82 23.92
CA THR A 430 -14.20 27.05 25.30
C THR A 430 -13.17 27.93 26.00
N SER A 431 -13.58 29.12 26.46
CA SER A 431 -12.71 29.98 27.27
C SER A 431 -12.47 29.36 28.64
N ARG A 432 -11.25 29.48 29.18
CA ARG A 432 -10.87 28.86 30.46
C ARG A 432 -10.25 29.88 31.39
N ASP A 433 -10.37 29.60 32.69
CA ASP A 433 -9.60 30.23 33.76
C ASP A 433 -8.66 29.15 34.32
N ALA A 434 -7.35 29.38 34.20
CA ALA A 434 -6.31 28.44 34.62
C ALA A 434 -5.36 29.09 35.63
N THR A 435 -5.17 28.44 36.78
CA THR A 435 -4.30 28.93 37.86
C THR A 435 -3.25 27.91 38.25
N ILE A 436 -2.04 28.36 38.63
CA ILE A 436 -1.07 27.52 39.33
C ILE A 436 -1.13 27.89 40.81
N SER A 437 -1.41 26.92 41.68
CA SER A 437 -1.48 27.11 43.14
C SER A 437 -0.82 25.97 43.90
N THR A 438 -0.53 26.19 45.18
CA THR A 438 -0.20 25.13 46.15
C THR A 438 -1.44 24.41 46.68
N ILE A 439 -2.64 24.91 46.35
CA ILE A 439 -3.93 24.37 46.78
C ILE A 439 -4.77 23.96 45.56
N PRO A 440 -5.38 22.76 45.54
CA PRO A 440 -6.24 22.35 44.45
C PRO A 440 -7.58 23.12 44.44
N CYS A 441 -8.10 23.35 43.24
CA CYS A 441 -9.29 24.16 42.93
C CYS A 441 -9.21 25.63 43.41
N ASP A 442 -8.00 26.20 43.52
CA ASP A 442 -7.81 27.58 43.98
C ASP A 442 -7.93 28.60 42.85
N PHE A 443 -9.09 29.27 42.80
CA PHE A 443 -9.39 30.36 41.87
C PHE A 443 -9.57 31.71 42.57
N ARG A 444 -8.96 31.90 43.75
CA ARG A 444 -8.96 33.20 44.46
C ARG A 444 -8.16 34.27 43.68
N ALA A 445 -8.01 35.45 44.26
CA ALA A 445 -7.16 36.50 43.69
C ALA A 445 -5.69 36.04 43.65
N THR A 446 -4.99 36.33 42.56
CA THR A 446 -3.59 35.93 42.36
C THR A 446 -2.70 36.55 43.43
N ASP A 447 -1.85 35.73 44.04
CA ASP A 447 -0.83 36.12 45.01
C ASP A 447 0.50 35.47 44.58
N LEU A 448 1.43 36.29 44.07
CA LEU A 448 2.72 35.81 43.56
C LEU A 448 3.59 35.13 44.63
N THR A 449 3.30 35.37 45.91
CA THR A 449 3.99 34.67 47.02
C THR A 449 3.49 33.24 47.21
N GLY A 450 2.31 32.92 46.69
CA GLY A 450 1.63 31.64 46.88
C GLY A 450 1.05 31.41 48.26
N ALA A 451 1.07 32.42 49.14
CA ALA A 451 0.60 32.28 50.53
C ALA A 451 -0.93 32.33 50.63
N ASN A 452 -1.58 33.26 49.92
CA ASN A 452 -3.01 33.54 50.08
C ASN A 452 -3.84 33.29 48.82
N GLY A 453 -3.21 32.83 47.73
CA GLY A 453 -3.88 32.61 46.46
C GLY A 453 -2.96 31.93 45.44
N PRO A 454 -3.47 31.70 44.22
CA PRO A 454 -2.68 31.12 43.15
C PRO A 454 -1.49 32.01 42.77
N LEU A 455 -0.36 31.38 42.45
CA LEU A 455 0.86 32.03 42.00
C LEU A 455 0.76 32.62 40.58
N SER A 456 -0.09 32.04 39.74
CA SER A 456 -0.41 32.61 38.43
C SER A 456 -1.85 32.35 38.05
N ARG A 457 -2.35 33.18 37.15
CA ARG A 457 -3.64 33.03 36.48
C ARG A 457 -3.46 33.36 35.00
N SER A 458 -4.13 32.60 34.14
CA SER A 458 -4.18 32.82 32.70
C SER A 458 -5.57 32.47 32.19
N THR A 459 -6.11 33.28 31.27
CA THR A 459 -7.49 33.17 30.80
C THR A 459 -7.57 33.21 29.28
N GLY A 460 -8.59 32.57 28.71
CA GLY A 460 -8.84 32.54 27.27
C GLY A 460 -9.08 31.12 26.72
N THR A 461 -9.27 30.99 25.41
CA THR A 461 -9.47 29.69 24.75
C THR A 461 -8.21 28.81 24.74
N THR A 462 -7.05 29.44 24.87
CA THR A 462 -5.78 28.81 25.21
C THR A 462 -5.16 29.58 26.36
N THR A 463 -4.89 28.91 27.47
CA THR A 463 -4.23 29.52 28.63
C THR A 463 -2.76 29.14 28.65
N ASN A 464 -1.96 30.02 29.23
CA ASN A 464 -0.53 29.85 29.36
C ASN A 464 -0.05 30.39 30.70
N ASN A 465 0.44 29.50 31.57
CA ASN A 465 1.02 29.86 32.86
C ASN A 465 2.51 29.51 32.82
N ALA A 466 3.35 30.53 32.63
CA ALA A 466 4.79 30.40 32.72
C ALA A 466 5.26 30.42 34.18
N PHE A 467 6.36 29.74 34.46
CA PHE A 467 7.00 29.74 35.77
C PHE A 467 8.52 29.60 35.66
N VAL A 468 9.22 29.93 36.73
CA VAL A 468 10.67 29.71 36.90
C VAL A 468 10.93 28.77 38.08
N ILE A 469 11.94 27.91 37.97
CA ILE A 469 12.36 27.08 39.10
C ILE A 469 13.28 27.86 40.04
N GLY A 470 12.95 27.93 41.33
CA GLY A 470 13.76 28.58 42.36
C GLY A 470 13.31 30.00 42.68
N SER A 471 14.02 31.03 42.23
CA SER A 471 13.75 32.42 42.62
C SER A 471 12.77 33.10 41.66
N PRO A 472 11.78 33.88 42.14
CA PRO A 472 10.80 34.54 41.29
C PRO A 472 11.46 35.60 40.40
N MET A 473 10.88 35.84 39.22
CA MET A 473 11.26 36.92 38.30
C MET A 473 10.09 37.90 38.12
N PRO A 474 10.33 39.15 37.67
CA PRO A 474 9.25 40.11 37.42
C PRO A 474 8.18 39.52 36.49
N GLY A 475 6.96 39.35 37.01
CA GLY A 475 5.81 38.82 36.26
C GLY A 475 5.78 37.30 36.07
N ILE A 476 6.76 36.54 36.58
CA ILE A 476 6.83 35.08 36.44
C ILE A 476 6.97 34.44 37.83
N PRO A 477 5.98 33.66 38.29
CA PRO A 477 6.06 33.02 39.60
C PRO A 477 7.16 31.98 39.68
N ALA A 478 7.66 31.77 40.90
CA ALA A 478 8.64 30.74 41.20
C ALA A 478 7.98 29.47 41.74
N LEU A 479 8.39 28.32 41.20
CA LEU A 479 8.11 27.01 41.77
C LEU A 479 9.37 26.46 42.47
N GLN A 480 9.20 25.90 43.66
CA GLN A 480 10.33 25.37 44.44
C GLN A 480 10.58 23.89 44.12
N PRO A 481 11.85 23.47 43.95
CA PRO A 481 12.21 22.06 43.88
C PRO A 481 11.67 21.27 45.09
N GLY A 482 11.07 20.10 44.82
CA GLY A 482 10.48 19.23 45.83
C GLY A 482 9.10 19.64 46.34
N GLN A 483 8.52 20.72 45.82
CA GLN A 483 7.19 21.20 46.20
C GLN A 483 6.13 20.71 45.20
N THR A 484 4.97 20.34 45.73
CA THR A 484 3.77 20.01 44.94
C THR A 484 2.99 21.26 44.60
N TYR A 485 2.54 21.33 43.36
CA TYR A 485 1.64 22.36 42.84
C TYR A 485 0.49 21.74 42.05
N TYR A 486 -0.53 22.54 41.83
CA TYR A 486 -1.75 22.20 41.12
C TYR A 486 -2.00 23.24 40.03
N LEU A 487 -2.11 22.77 38.78
CA LEU A 487 -2.75 23.54 37.73
C LEU A 487 -4.26 23.29 37.83
N ASN A 488 -5.01 24.32 38.20
CA ASN A 488 -6.46 24.28 38.31
C ASN A 488 -7.07 24.90 37.06
N VAL A 489 -8.01 24.22 36.43
CA VAL A 489 -8.64 24.65 35.18
C VAL A 489 -10.15 24.55 35.33
N ARG A 490 -10.87 25.60 34.94
CA ARG A 490 -12.34 25.55 34.84
C ARG A 490 -12.81 26.16 33.53
N ASN A 491 -13.95 25.68 33.03
CA ASN A 491 -14.60 26.22 31.84
C ASN A 491 -15.33 27.53 32.21
N TRP A 492 -14.60 28.65 32.14
CA TRP A 492 -15.08 29.95 32.63
C TRP A 492 -14.61 31.09 31.74
N SER A 493 -15.51 32.01 31.41
CA SER A 493 -15.16 33.31 30.83
C SER A 493 -15.09 34.35 31.95
N VAL A 494 -13.91 34.92 32.16
CA VAL A 494 -13.70 35.97 33.17
C VAL A 494 -14.37 37.27 32.76
N GLU A 495 -14.49 37.54 31.46
CA GLU A 495 -15.13 38.74 30.92
C GLU A 495 -16.63 38.76 31.20
N SER A 496 -17.31 37.63 31.00
CA SER A 496 -18.76 37.50 31.26
C SER A 496 -19.08 36.97 32.66
N ASN A 497 -18.06 36.59 33.43
CA ASN A 497 -18.18 35.98 34.74
C ASN A 497 -19.19 34.80 34.76
N SER A 498 -19.07 33.91 33.77
CA SER A 498 -20.00 32.80 33.56
C SER A 498 -19.28 31.54 33.06
N ILE A 499 -19.98 30.40 33.16
CA ILE A 499 -19.50 29.13 32.61
C ILE A 499 -19.48 29.24 31.08
N SER A 500 -18.34 28.94 30.48
CA SER A 500 -18.10 29.06 29.03
C SER A 500 -18.43 27.79 28.25
N CYS A 501 -18.51 26.64 28.93
CA CYS A 501 -18.91 25.37 28.32
C CYS A 501 -20.43 25.22 28.36
N PRO A 502 -21.11 24.99 27.21
CA PRO A 502 -22.55 24.84 27.18
C PRO A 502 -23.02 23.59 27.95
N ALA A 503 -24.06 23.73 28.77
CA ALA A 503 -24.54 22.66 29.64
C ALA A 503 -25.07 21.45 28.85
N GLU A 504 -25.64 21.69 27.67
CA GLU A 504 -26.11 20.66 26.74
C GLU A 504 -24.99 19.71 26.26
N GLN A 505 -23.73 20.15 26.29
CA GLN A 505 -22.59 19.31 25.92
C GLN A 505 -22.13 18.39 27.05
N ARG A 506 -22.54 18.67 28.29
CA ARG A 506 -22.17 17.97 29.54
C ARG A 506 -20.67 17.99 29.89
N ARG A 507 -19.77 18.05 28.91
CA ARG A 507 -18.32 18.12 29.07
C ARG A 507 -17.71 19.00 27.98
N CYS A 508 -16.58 19.65 28.30
CA CYS A 508 -15.76 20.35 27.33
C CYS A 508 -14.32 19.91 27.50
N ASP A 509 -13.91 18.95 26.67
CA ASP A 509 -12.60 18.34 26.77
C ASP A 509 -11.46 19.32 26.45
N ALA A 510 -10.32 19.02 27.05
CA ALA A 510 -9.13 19.82 26.97
C ALA A 510 -7.90 18.93 26.90
N PHE A 511 -6.80 19.55 26.51
CA PHE A 511 -5.48 19.01 26.78
C PHE A 511 -4.65 19.99 27.59
N VAL A 512 -3.74 19.44 28.38
CA VAL A 512 -2.67 20.15 29.07
C VAL A 512 -1.35 19.76 28.44
N TYR A 513 -0.55 20.76 28.10
CA TYR A 513 0.86 20.60 27.78
C TYR A 513 1.71 21.14 28.93
N LEU A 514 2.40 20.27 29.65
CA LEU A 514 3.34 20.64 30.72
C LEU A 514 4.76 20.53 30.18
N VAL A 515 5.51 21.62 30.25
CA VAL A 515 6.95 21.68 29.97
C VAL A 515 7.64 22.12 31.26
N PRO A 516 8.29 21.22 32.01
CA PRO A 516 8.89 21.52 33.31
C PRO A 516 10.20 22.31 33.27
#